data_AF-A0A0C2G1I1-F1
#
_entry.id   AF-A0A0C2G1I1-F1
#
_cell.length_a   1.000
_cell.length_b   1.000
_cell.length_c   1.000
_cell.angle_alpha   90.00
_cell.angle_beta   90.00
_cell.angle_gamma   90.00
#
_symmetry.space_group_name_H-M   'P 1'
#
loop_
_entity.id
_entity.type
_entity.pdbx_description
1 polymer ?
#
loop_
_entity_poly.entity_id
_entity_poly.type
_entity_poly.pdbx_seq_one_letter_code
_entity_poly.pdbx_strand_id
1 'polypeptide(L)'
;MATVLTVVSMELAEGFWETEELIYQATAEIADLEVQIAKASWPEREMRRHIEQYNPYTLRSLEETYPYIGWRSYLKSYLSLENLNGDTLGKNNRDFVNKPEKNAAPSLDSNNSPRSIIHSHTRTKSDPRRIEGLNDESIQCMNILTDYLPFGAGYVYVKSLKNRDKLYDDVKNYTNLMVQSFQDIIKHQHWMTPQTREIALERADKIQKNLGWPRELFGNFEDFTTIDAYHRDDYYTILDAYNRNKENFYRIMMILKTGLRNREEIRKLSEKPNRLNKSWDPAQLSFYEKDAHTLSRH
;
A
#
# COMPACT_ATOMS: atom_id res chain seq x y z
N MET A 1 -11.25 15.80 19.79
CA MET A 1 -11.35 14.61 20.65
C MET A 1 -12.54 14.65 21.59
N ALA A 2 -12.71 15.70 22.39
CA ALA A 2 -13.76 15.74 23.42
C ALA A 2 -15.22 15.81 22.91
N THR A 3 -15.47 16.19 21.66
CA THR A 3 -16.84 16.53 21.18
C THR A 3 -17.54 15.46 20.33
N VAL A 4 -16.85 14.42 19.86
CA VAL A 4 -17.47 13.31 19.10
C VAL A 4 -17.76 12.11 20.01
N LEU A 5 -16.97 11.95 21.08
CA LEU A 5 -17.14 10.90 22.10
C LEU A 5 -18.35 11.14 23.02
N THR A 6 -18.86 12.37 23.11
CA THR A 6 -20.10 12.66 23.82
C THR A 6 -21.35 12.13 23.10
N VAL A 7 -21.36 12.07 21.76
CA VAL A 7 -22.58 11.76 21.01
C VAL A 7 -22.90 10.25 21.00
N VAL A 8 -21.90 9.37 20.99
CA VAL A 8 -22.13 7.91 21.07
C VAL A 8 -22.48 7.47 22.50
N SER A 9 -22.17 8.28 23.50
CA SER A 9 -22.31 7.95 24.92
C SER A 9 -23.56 8.53 25.59
N MET A 10 -24.36 9.33 24.87
CA MET A 10 -25.51 10.04 25.48
C MET A 10 -26.82 9.24 25.50
N GLU A 11 -26.92 8.11 24.81
CA GLU A 11 -28.21 7.42 24.66
C GLU A 11 -28.36 6.11 25.43
N LEU A 12 -27.31 5.58 26.08
CA LEU A 12 -27.43 4.34 26.83
C LEU A 12 -26.61 4.34 28.14
N ALA A 13 -27.37 4.24 29.23
CA ALA A 13 -27.07 3.54 30.47
C ALA A 13 -26.33 4.29 31.61
N GLU A 14 -26.91 4.15 32.79
CA GLU A 14 -26.23 4.14 34.09
C GLU A 14 -24.95 3.27 33.98
N GLY A 15 -23.79 3.82 34.31
CA GLY A 15 -22.48 3.16 34.14
C GLY A 15 -21.40 4.00 33.45
N PHE A 16 -21.74 5.23 33.02
CA PHE A 16 -20.85 6.15 32.30
C PHE A 16 -19.47 6.39 32.97
N TRP A 17 -19.38 6.41 34.30
CA TRP A 17 -18.14 6.66 35.03
C TRP A 17 -17.21 5.44 35.10
N GLU A 18 -17.77 4.24 35.23
CA GLU A 18 -17.00 2.99 35.20
C GLU A 18 -16.45 2.73 33.79
N THR A 19 -17.22 3.07 32.75
CA THR A 19 -16.74 2.98 31.36
C THR A 19 -15.67 4.02 31.06
N GLU A 20 -15.79 5.24 31.59
CA GLU A 20 -14.77 6.28 31.42
C GLU A 20 -13.42 5.89 32.05
N GLU A 21 -13.42 5.36 33.27
CA GLU A 21 -12.18 4.91 33.94
C GLU A 21 -11.52 3.73 33.19
N LEU A 22 -12.30 2.74 32.77
CA LEU A 22 -11.79 1.62 31.96
C LEU A 22 -11.24 2.09 30.61
N ILE A 23 -11.85 3.09 29.97
CA ILE A 23 -11.35 3.68 28.72
C ILE A 23 -10.02 4.39 28.98
N TYR A 24 -9.88 5.15 30.06
CA TYR A 24 -8.62 5.83 30.40
C TYR A 24 -7.50 4.82 30.67
N GLN A 25 -7.79 3.77 31.43
CA GLN A 25 -6.82 2.71 31.71
C GLN A 25 -6.38 2.00 30.42
N ALA A 26 -7.32 1.58 29.58
CA ALA A 26 -7.01 0.95 28.30
C ALA A 26 -6.20 1.88 27.38
N THR A 27 -6.52 3.18 27.36
CA THR A 27 -5.78 4.17 26.57
C THR A 27 -4.35 4.33 27.06
N ALA A 28 -4.14 4.34 28.38
CA ALA A 28 -2.81 4.42 28.98
C ALA A 28 -1.97 3.15 28.67
N GLU A 29 -2.57 1.97 28.75
CA GLU A 29 -1.92 0.70 28.41
C GLU A 29 -1.54 0.64 26.92
N ILE A 30 -2.43 1.08 26.03
CA ILE A 30 -2.15 1.16 24.59
C ILE A 30 -0.99 2.14 24.35
N ALA A 31 -0.99 3.30 24.99
CA ALA A 31 0.07 4.30 24.82
C ALA A 31 1.43 3.77 25.33
N ASP A 32 1.47 3.06 26.46
CA ASP A 32 2.71 2.45 26.95
C ASP A 32 3.21 1.36 25.99
N LEU A 33 2.31 0.51 25.48
CA LEU A 33 2.65 -0.48 24.46
C LEU A 33 3.22 0.19 23.18
N GLU A 34 2.59 1.26 22.68
CA GLU A 34 3.07 2.02 21.52
C GLU A 34 4.46 2.62 21.78
N VAL A 35 4.72 3.12 22.99
CA VAL A 35 6.05 3.61 23.39
C VAL A 35 7.08 2.48 23.41
N GLN A 36 6.72 1.30 23.92
CA GLN A 36 7.62 0.14 23.92
C GLN A 36 7.95 -0.32 22.50
N ILE A 37 6.96 -0.37 21.61
CA ILE A 37 7.16 -0.66 20.19
C ILE A 37 8.07 0.39 19.56
N ALA A 38 7.79 1.68 19.77
CA ALA A 38 8.60 2.77 19.20
C ALA A 38 10.06 2.74 19.70
N LYS A 39 10.32 2.33 20.95
CA LYS A 39 11.67 2.15 21.49
C LYS A 39 12.40 0.94 20.89
N ALA A 40 11.67 -0.10 20.50
CA ALA A 40 12.22 -1.24 19.78
C ALA A 40 12.53 -0.89 18.31
N SER A 41 11.92 0.20 17.79
CA SER A 41 12.00 0.58 16.40
C SER A 41 13.26 1.29 15.92
N TRP A 42 13.57 1.09 14.64
CA TRP A 42 14.72 1.74 14.00
C TRP A 42 14.43 3.22 13.75
N PRO A 43 15.36 4.14 14.12
CA PRO A 43 15.23 5.53 13.72
C PRO A 43 15.27 5.69 12.19
N GLU A 44 14.65 6.76 11.70
CA GLU A 44 14.50 7.03 10.26
C GLU A 44 15.85 7.07 9.51
N ARG A 45 16.91 7.49 10.19
CA ARG A 45 18.25 7.56 9.61
C ARG A 45 18.79 6.17 9.26
N GLU A 46 18.65 5.18 10.15
CA GLU A 46 19.02 3.80 9.84
C GLU A 46 18.08 3.18 8.81
N MET A 47 16.79 3.55 8.80
CA MET A 47 15.83 3.12 7.77
C MET A 47 16.14 3.65 6.34
N ARG A 48 17.17 4.47 6.14
CA ARG A 48 17.67 4.82 4.79
C ARG A 48 18.74 3.87 4.27
N ARG A 49 19.24 2.96 5.11
CA ARG A 49 20.30 2.00 4.80
C ARG A 49 19.70 0.72 4.23
N HIS A 50 19.34 0.75 2.94
CA HIS A 50 18.62 -0.35 2.27
C HIS A 50 19.32 -1.71 2.35
N ILE A 51 20.66 -1.74 2.29
CA ILE A 51 21.42 -2.99 2.40
C ILE A 51 21.24 -3.62 3.79
N GLU A 52 21.18 -2.79 4.84
CA GLU A 52 21.05 -3.25 6.22
C GLU A 52 19.61 -3.67 6.58
N GLN A 53 18.63 -3.31 5.75
CA GLN A 53 17.24 -3.78 5.88
C GLN A 53 17.03 -5.17 5.32
N TYR A 54 17.84 -5.57 4.34
CA TYR A 54 17.77 -6.89 3.73
C TYR A 54 18.33 -7.94 4.69
N ASN A 55 17.43 -8.55 5.46
CA ASN A 55 17.78 -9.50 6.50
C ASN A 55 17.00 -10.79 6.31
N PRO A 56 17.42 -11.66 5.38
CA PRO A 56 16.67 -12.85 5.01
C PRO A 56 16.60 -13.89 6.14
N TYR A 57 15.38 -14.32 6.49
CA TYR A 57 15.15 -15.50 7.34
C TYR A 57 14.45 -16.62 6.57
N THR A 58 14.85 -17.86 6.88
CA THR A 58 14.02 -19.03 6.60
C THR A 58 12.91 -19.11 7.66
N LEU A 59 11.79 -19.78 7.34
CA LEU A 59 10.72 -19.98 8.34
C LEU A 59 11.25 -20.69 9.60
N ARG A 60 12.14 -21.68 9.43
CA ARG A 60 12.77 -22.39 10.55
C ARG A 60 13.59 -21.44 11.44
N SER A 61 14.49 -20.66 10.85
CA SER A 61 15.34 -19.74 11.62
C SER A 61 14.52 -18.63 12.27
N LEU A 62 13.40 -18.22 11.66
CA LEU A 62 12.47 -17.26 12.25
C LEU A 62 11.74 -17.84 13.48
N GLU A 63 11.31 -19.10 13.40
CA GLU A 63 10.70 -19.83 14.52
C GLU A 63 11.69 -20.04 15.68
N GLU A 64 12.95 -20.32 15.38
CA GLU A 64 14.01 -20.43 16.39
C GLU A 64 14.34 -19.08 17.04
N THR A 65 14.36 -18.00 16.25
CA THR A 65 14.73 -16.66 16.74
C THR A 65 13.59 -16.00 17.53
N TYR A 66 12.34 -16.20 17.12
CA TYR A 66 11.15 -15.59 17.75
C TYR A 66 10.07 -16.66 18.00
N PRO A 67 10.26 -17.55 18.99
CA PRO A 67 9.42 -18.74 19.16
C PRO A 67 7.98 -18.45 19.60
N TYR A 68 7.72 -17.28 20.20
CA TYR A 68 6.43 -16.95 20.83
C TYR A 68 5.32 -16.54 19.85
N ILE A 69 5.65 -16.26 18.58
CA ILE A 69 4.68 -15.72 17.60
C ILE A 69 3.85 -16.84 16.94
N GLY A 70 4.35 -18.07 16.94
CA GLY A 70 3.67 -19.19 16.26
C GLY A 70 3.59 -18.99 14.74
N TRP A 71 4.72 -18.61 14.12
CA TRP A 71 4.82 -18.15 12.73
C TRP A 71 4.10 -19.02 11.70
N ARG A 72 4.17 -20.35 11.79
CA ARG A 72 3.42 -21.25 10.90
C ARG A 72 1.91 -21.03 10.95
N SER A 73 1.35 -20.99 12.15
CA SER A 73 -0.09 -20.78 12.34
C SER A 73 -0.50 -19.40 11.84
N TYR A 74 0.29 -18.39 12.20
CA TYR A 74 0.09 -17.02 11.77
C TYR A 74 0.09 -16.89 10.24
N LEU A 75 1.15 -17.34 9.56
CA LEU A 75 1.27 -17.26 8.10
C LEU A 75 0.21 -18.11 7.40
N LYS A 76 -0.13 -19.29 7.95
CA LYS A 76 -1.21 -20.13 7.41
C LYS A 76 -2.55 -19.38 7.40
N SER A 77 -2.89 -18.76 8.53
CA SER A 77 -4.12 -17.99 8.70
C SER A 77 -4.12 -16.73 7.85
N TYR A 78 -3.01 -15.97 7.87
CA TYR A 78 -2.90 -14.69 7.17
C TYR A 78 -2.97 -14.87 5.65
N LEU A 79 -2.20 -15.81 5.12
CA LEU A 79 -2.11 -16.07 3.68
C LEU A 79 -3.23 -16.99 3.18
N SER A 80 -4.12 -17.47 4.06
CA SER A 80 -5.20 -18.42 3.72
C SER A 80 -4.67 -19.66 2.97
N LEU A 81 -3.47 -20.13 3.35
CA LEU A 81 -2.81 -21.27 2.71
C LEU A 81 -3.34 -22.57 3.32
N GLU A 82 -4.23 -23.27 2.62
CA GLU A 82 -4.80 -24.53 3.11
C GLU A 82 -3.70 -25.61 3.35
N ASN A 83 -2.62 -25.60 2.55
CA ASN A 83 -1.55 -26.60 2.57
C ASN A 83 -0.13 -25.99 2.65
N LEU A 84 0.27 -25.55 3.85
CA LEU A 84 1.69 -25.32 4.18
C LEU A 84 2.37 -26.64 4.58
N ASN A 85 2.44 -27.59 3.66
CA ASN A 85 3.37 -28.72 3.81
C ASN A 85 4.77 -28.17 3.55
N GLY A 86 5.74 -28.49 4.43
CA GLY A 86 7.07 -27.87 4.47
C GLY A 86 7.87 -27.81 3.16
N ASP A 87 7.43 -28.50 2.11
CA ASP A 87 8.00 -28.51 0.77
C ASP A 87 7.56 -27.35 -0.14
N THR A 88 6.38 -26.73 0.06
CA THR A 88 5.90 -25.64 -0.84
C THR A 88 6.62 -24.32 -0.61
N LEU A 89 7.10 -24.08 0.62
CA LEU A 89 8.05 -23.00 0.94
C LEU A 89 9.51 -23.43 0.78
N GLY A 90 9.80 -24.74 0.72
CA GLY A 90 11.16 -25.29 0.68
C GLY A 90 11.80 -25.38 -0.70
N LYS A 91 11.03 -25.39 -1.79
CA LYS A 91 11.58 -25.52 -3.15
C LYS A 91 11.93 -24.20 -3.84
N ASN A 92 11.33 -23.09 -3.40
CA ASN A 92 11.65 -21.75 -3.89
C ASN A 92 12.19 -20.92 -2.74
N ASN A 93 13.45 -21.16 -2.42
CA ASN A 93 14.25 -20.36 -1.48
C ASN A 93 14.19 -18.89 -1.90
N ARG A 94 13.32 -18.12 -1.25
CA ARG A 94 13.38 -16.65 -1.19
C ARG A 94 12.98 -16.25 0.22
N ASP A 95 13.94 -16.29 1.13
CA ASP A 95 14.16 -15.24 2.12
C ASP A 95 12.90 -14.47 2.52
N PHE A 96 12.10 -15.06 3.40
CA PHE A 96 10.69 -14.70 3.54
C PHE A 96 10.42 -13.54 4.50
N VAL A 97 11.39 -13.15 5.33
CA VAL A 97 11.15 -12.16 6.37
C VAL A 97 12.39 -11.32 6.56
N ASN A 98 12.27 -10.00 6.41
CA ASN A 98 13.23 -9.05 6.96
C ASN A 98 13.13 -9.10 8.49
N LYS A 99 14.27 -9.28 9.15
CA LYS A 99 14.48 -9.20 10.61
C LYS A 99 13.38 -8.43 11.37
N PRO A 100 12.58 -9.10 12.21
CA PRO A 100 11.89 -8.42 13.30
C PRO A 100 12.95 -7.72 14.15
N GLU A 101 12.67 -6.51 14.60
CA GLU A 101 13.65 -5.67 15.28
C GLU A 101 14.32 -6.42 16.44
N LYS A 102 15.56 -6.07 16.76
CA LYS A 102 16.49 -6.91 17.54
C LYS A 102 16.05 -7.16 19.00
N ASN A 103 14.86 -6.74 19.41
CA ASN A 103 14.14 -7.05 20.65
C ASN A 103 12.60 -6.93 20.47
N ALA A 104 12.05 -7.24 19.29
CA ALA A 104 10.64 -7.02 18.99
C ALA A 104 9.72 -7.96 19.78
N ALA A 105 9.02 -7.42 20.79
CA ALA A 105 7.62 -7.79 20.99
C ALA A 105 6.90 -7.69 19.63
N PRO A 106 5.89 -8.53 19.33
CA PRO A 106 5.30 -8.67 18.00
C PRO A 106 5.07 -7.30 17.35
N SER A 107 5.94 -6.90 16.43
CA SER A 107 5.82 -5.63 15.73
C SER A 107 4.69 -5.80 14.73
N LEU A 108 3.49 -5.40 15.13
CA LEU A 108 2.47 -4.99 14.18
C LEU A 108 3.06 -3.78 13.44
N ASP A 109 3.53 -4.00 12.21
CA ASP A 109 3.89 -2.92 11.29
C ASP A 109 2.82 -1.83 11.40
N SER A 110 3.19 -0.59 11.73
CA SER A 110 2.27 0.54 11.81
C SER A 110 1.50 0.83 10.50
N ASN A 111 1.82 0.14 9.41
CA ASN A 111 1.05 0.13 8.17
C ASN A 111 0.07 -1.06 8.04
N ASN A 112 0.27 -2.15 8.79
CA ASN A 112 -0.55 -3.37 8.74
C ASN A 112 -1.20 -3.77 10.08
N SER A 113 -0.88 -3.06 11.17
CA SER A 113 -1.82 -2.83 12.26
C SER A 113 -2.99 -2.07 11.67
N PRO A 114 -4.26 -2.36 12.02
CA PRO A 114 -5.34 -1.46 11.69
C PRO A 114 -4.94 -0.10 12.26
N ARG A 115 -4.45 0.80 11.39
CA ARG A 115 -4.24 2.21 11.70
C ARG A 115 -5.56 2.67 12.25
N SER A 116 -5.61 2.70 13.58
CA SER A 116 -6.67 3.19 14.42
C SER A 116 -8.09 2.84 13.92
N ILE A 117 -8.75 1.89 14.59
CA ILE A 117 -10.22 1.95 14.72
C ILE A 117 -10.66 3.32 15.29
N ILE A 118 -9.73 4.08 15.88
CA ILE A 118 -9.88 5.45 16.36
C ILE A 118 -9.39 6.45 15.28
N HIS A 119 -10.23 6.75 14.29
CA HIS A 119 -10.13 7.88 13.36
C HIS A 119 -8.79 8.65 13.34
N SER A 120 -8.12 8.63 12.18
CA SER A 120 -7.18 9.69 11.82
C SER A 120 -7.85 11.02 12.14
N HIS A 121 -7.27 11.71 13.12
CA HIS A 121 -7.78 13.00 13.54
C HIS A 121 -7.90 13.90 12.33
N THR A 122 -9.10 14.45 12.13
CA THR A 122 -9.36 15.62 11.29
C THR A 122 -8.45 16.74 11.79
N ARG A 123 -7.21 16.75 11.31
CA ARG A 123 -6.31 17.86 11.49
C ARG A 123 -6.93 18.97 10.65
N THR A 124 -7.54 19.95 11.30
CA THR A 124 -8.07 21.19 10.74
C THR A 124 -6.96 22.10 10.21
N LYS A 125 -6.08 21.54 9.38
CA LYS A 125 -5.30 22.30 8.40
C LYS A 125 -6.05 22.11 7.10
N SER A 126 -6.46 23.21 6.47
CA SER A 126 -7.03 23.21 5.12
C SER A 126 -6.42 22.09 4.27
N ASP A 127 -7.19 21.04 3.99
CA ASP A 127 -6.67 19.89 3.23
C ASP A 127 -6.30 20.41 1.83
N PRO A 128 -5.02 20.34 1.42
CA PRO A 128 -4.62 20.76 0.07
C PRO A 128 -5.26 19.92 -1.04
N ARG A 129 -5.98 18.82 -0.69
CA ARG A 129 -6.78 18.00 -1.61
C ARG A 129 -8.25 18.40 -1.68
N ARG A 130 -8.67 19.51 -1.06
CA ARG A 130 -10.07 19.97 -1.13
C ARG A 130 -10.43 20.29 -2.59
N ILE A 131 -11.19 19.40 -3.22
CA ILE A 131 -11.69 19.58 -4.57
C ILE A 131 -12.85 20.59 -4.51
N GLU A 132 -12.74 21.69 -5.26
CA GLU A 132 -13.81 22.67 -5.36
C GLU A 132 -15.12 21.99 -5.80
N GLY A 133 -16.18 22.17 -5.01
CA GLY A 133 -17.51 21.61 -5.28
C GLY A 133 -17.86 20.28 -4.58
N LEU A 134 -16.93 19.65 -3.86
CA LEU A 134 -17.22 18.48 -3.02
C LEU A 134 -17.23 18.84 -1.53
N ASN A 135 -18.16 18.22 -0.79
CA ASN A 135 -18.16 18.28 0.69
C ASN A 135 -17.16 17.27 1.27
N ASP A 136 -16.84 17.45 2.54
CA ASP A 136 -15.82 16.64 3.23
C ASP A 136 -16.22 15.15 3.27
N GLU A 137 -17.52 14.83 3.36
CA GLU A 137 -18.02 13.45 3.32
C GLU A 137 -17.77 12.79 1.95
N SER A 138 -18.02 13.50 0.86
CA SER A 138 -17.77 12.97 -0.49
C SER A 138 -16.29 12.73 -0.73
N ILE A 139 -15.42 13.62 -0.23
CA ILE A 139 -13.97 13.44 -0.31
C ILE A 139 -13.53 12.18 0.45
N GLN A 140 -14.09 11.93 1.64
CA GLN A 140 -13.81 10.70 2.39
C GLN A 140 -14.24 9.45 1.64
N CYS A 141 -15.44 9.44 1.04
CA CYS A 141 -15.91 8.32 0.23
C CYS A 141 -15.02 8.07 -0.99
N MET A 142 -14.58 9.13 -1.67
CA MET A 142 -13.65 9.01 -2.80
C MET A 142 -12.30 8.45 -2.35
N ASN A 143 -11.75 8.91 -1.23
CA ASN A 143 -10.50 8.40 -0.67
C ASN A 143 -10.60 6.91 -0.34
N ILE A 144 -11.73 6.45 0.21
CA ILE A 144 -11.97 5.01 0.47
C ILE A 144 -11.90 4.21 -0.83
N LEU A 145 -12.52 4.69 -1.91
CA LEU A 145 -12.49 3.98 -3.19
C LEU A 145 -11.10 3.97 -3.82
N THR A 146 -10.34 5.06 -3.74
CA THR A 146 -8.95 5.09 -4.24
C THR A 146 -8.01 4.23 -3.40
N ASP A 147 -8.23 4.15 -2.08
CA ASP A 147 -7.37 3.39 -1.18
C ASP A 147 -7.62 1.88 -1.27
N TYR A 148 -8.88 1.46 -1.40
CA TYR A 148 -9.25 0.03 -1.37
C TYR A 148 -9.70 -0.55 -2.71
N LEU A 149 -9.92 0.26 -3.74
CA LEU A 149 -10.17 -0.18 -5.12
C LEU A 149 -9.38 0.69 -6.11
N PRO A 150 -8.04 0.77 -5.99
CA PRO A 150 -7.21 1.72 -6.70
C PRO A 150 -7.34 1.60 -8.23
N PHE A 151 -7.28 0.39 -8.77
CA PHE A 151 -7.39 0.20 -10.23
C PHE A 151 -8.80 0.46 -10.77
N GLY A 152 -9.85 0.21 -9.98
CA GLY A 152 -11.22 0.56 -10.37
C GLY A 152 -11.47 2.06 -10.37
N ALA A 153 -11.08 2.74 -9.28
CA ALA A 153 -11.19 4.20 -9.17
C ALA A 153 -10.31 4.90 -10.23
N GLY A 154 -9.06 4.46 -10.38
CA GLY A 154 -8.13 4.95 -11.39
C GLY A 154 -8.64 4.75 -12.82
N TYR A 155 -9.32 3.65 -13.11
CA TYR A 155 -9.93 3.41 -14.42
C TYR A 155 -10.98 4.46 -14.76
N VAL A 156 -11.90 4.73 -13.83
CA VAL A 156 -12.95 5.74 -13.98
C VAL A 156 -12.35 7.14 -14.12
N TYR A 157 -11.34 7.45 -13.30
CA TYR A 157 -10.65 8.73 -13.36
C TYR A 157 -10.02 8.97 -14.73
N VAL A 158 -9.19 8.05 -15.22
CA VAL A 158 -8.51 8.22 -16.51
C VAL A 158 -9.48 8.24 -17.68
N LYS A 159 -10.53 7.41 -17.63
CA LYS A 159 -11.61 7.42 -18.64
C LYS A 159 -12.27 8.80 -18.75
N SER A 160 -12.38 9.53 -17.65
CA SER A 160 -12.99 10.87 -17.60
C SER A 160 -12.12 11.99 -18.18
N LEU A 161 -10.81 11.77 -18.33
CA LEU A 161 -9.87 12.78 -18.82
C LEU A 161 -10.08 13.05 -20.31
N LYS A 162 -10.33 14.33 -20.64
CA LYS A 162 -10.32 14.80 -22.03
C LYS A 162 -8.88 14.79 -22.57
N ASN A 163 -8.69 14.36 -23.82
CA ASN A 163 -7.38 14.30 -24.47
C ASN A 163 -6.31 13.46 -23.74
N ARG A 164 -6.71 12.43 -22.99
CA ARG A 164 -5.81 11.58 -22.18
C ARG A 164 -4.60 11.04 -22.97
N ASP A 165 -4.81 10.60 -24.21
CA ASP A 165 -3.74 10.00 -25.02
C ASP A 165 -2.73 11.05 -25.47
N LYS A 166 -3.19 12.28 -25.78
CA LYS A 166 -2.28 13.41 -26.06
C LYS A 166 -1.45 13.77 -24.83
N LEU A 167 -2.09 13.87 -23.66
CA LEU A 167 -1.37 14.13 -22.39
C LEU A 167 -0.30 13.07 -22.15
N TYR A 168 -0.62 11.80 -22.38
CA TYR A 168 0.33 10.71 -22.26
C TYR A 168 1.52 10.87 -23.21
N ASP A 169 1.27 11.17 -24.48
CA ASP A 169 2.31 11.38 -25.48
C ASP A 169 3.22 12.56 -25.13
N ASP A 170 2.65 13.67 -24.65
CA ASP A 170 3.41 14.83 -24.18
C ASP A 170 4.31 14.44 -23.01
N VAL A 171 3.77 13.78 -21.97
CA VAL A 171 4.53 13.32 -20.80
C VAL A 171 5.63 12.33 -21.19
N LYS A 172 5.36 11.43 -22.13
CA LYS A 172 6.33 10.48 -22.67
C LYS A 172 7.50 11.19 -23.35
N ASN A 173 7.20 12.20 -24.18
CA ASN A 173 8.23 13.00 -24.85
C ASN A 173 9.09 13.77 -23.85
N TYR A 174 8.47 14.46 -22.88
CA TYR A 174 9.21 15.15 -21.82
C TYR A 174 10.08 14.19 -21.00
N THR A 175 9.57 13.01 -20.66
CA THR A 175 10.33 12.01 -19.91
C THR A 175 11.54 11.52 -20.70
N ASN A 176 11.39 11.30 -22.01
CA ASN A 176 12.51 10.91 -22.87
C ASN A 176 13.61 11.98 -22.90
N LEU A 177 13.23 13.26 -23.03
CA LEU A 177 14.19 14.38 -22.99
C LEU A 177 14.91 14.50 -21.65
N MET A 178 14.19 14.28 -20.54
CA MET A 178 14.80 14.26 -19.20
C MET A 178 15.82 13.13 -19.04
N VAL A 179 15.50 11.91 -19.50
CA VAL A 179 16.43 10.78 -19.45
C VAL A 179 17.67 11.07 -20.31
N GLN A 180 17.50 11.63 -21.52
CA GLN A 180 18.61 12.02 -22.39
C GLN A 180 19.50 13.07 -21.72
N SER A 181 18.91 14.10 -21.13
CA SER A 181 19.66 15.15 -20.41
C SER A 181 20.44 14.56 -19.23
N PHE A 182 19.85 13.62 -18.49
CA PHE A 182 20.54 12.93 -17.41
C PHE A 182 21.72 12.08 -17.90
N GLN A 183 21.55 11.37 -19.02
CA GLN A 183 22.64 10.64 -19.67
C GLN A 183 23.76 11.59 -20.10
N ASP A 184 23.44 12.77 -20.63
CA ASP A 184 24.45 13.76 -21.02
C ASP A 184 25.22 14.33 -19.83
N ILE A 185 24.57 14.53 -18.69
CA ILE A 185 25.25 14.87 -17.43
C ILE A 185 26.21 13.76 -17.00
N ILE A 186 25.79 12.49 -17.08
CA ILE A 186 26.64 11.33 -16.74
C ILE A 186 27.88 11.26 -17.66
N LYS A 187 27.73 11.59 -18.95
CA LYS A 187 28.84 11.58 -19.91
C LYS A 187 29.92 12.61 -19.58
N HIS A 188 29.52 13.82 -19.17
CA HIS A 188 30.43 14.97 -19.05
C HIS A 188 30.96 15.24 -17.63
N GLN A 189 30.48 14.52 -16.61
CA GLN A 189 31.04 14.66 -15.27
C GLN A 189 32.46 14.09 -15.16
N HIS A 190 33.24 14.63 -14.23
CA HIS A 190 34.66 14.31 -14.02
C HIS A 190 34.95 13.45 -12.78
N TRP A 191 33.96 13.16 -11.94
CA TRP A 191 34.16 12.53 -10.63
C TRP A 191 33.93 11.01 -10.64
N MET A 192 33.29 10.44 -11.66
CA MET A 192 33.16 8.99 -11.84
C MET A 192 34.30 8.42 -12.68
N THR A 193 34.73 7.21 -12.35
CA THR A 193 35.64 6.43 -13.19
C THR A 193 34.96 6.03 -14.51
N PRO A 194 35.72 5.69 -15.56
CA PRO A 194 35.16 5.20 -16.83
C PRO A 194 34.23 3.99 -16.64
N GLN A 195 34.60 3.03 -15.78
CA GLN A 195 33.80 1.84 -15.52
C GLN A 195 32.46 2.17 -14.85
N THR A 196 32.46 3.05 -13.84
CA THR A 196 31.22 3.45 -13.16
C THR A 196 30.31 4.25 -14.09
N ARG A 197 30.89 5.08 -14.98
CA ARG A 197 30.13 5.85 -15.97
C ARG A 197 29.40 4.93 -16.94
N GLU A 198 30.05 3.88 -17.44
CA GLU A 198 29.44 2.90 -18.35
C GLU A 198 28.24 2.20 -17.71
N ILE A 199 28.39 1.72 -16.47
CA ILE A 199 27.30 1.10 -15.70
C ILE A 199 26.15 2.10 -15.47
N ALA A 200 26.45 3.35 -15.14
CA ALA A 200 25.44 4.38 -14.93
C ALA A 200 24.64 4.69 -16.20
N LEU A 201 25.30 4.73 -17.37
CA LEU A 201 24.65 4.93 -18.67
C LEU A 201 23.78 3.73 -19.05
N GLU A 202 24.28 2.50 -18.86
CA GLU A 202 23.50 1.28 -19.10
C GLU A 202 22.23 1.25 -18.23
N ARG A 203 22.36 1.62 -16.95
CA ARG A 203 21.20 1.73 -16.04
C ARG A 203 20.23 2.81 -16.49
N ALA A 204 20.72 3.97 -16.89
CA ALA A 204 19.89 5.08 -17.36
C ALA A 204 19.10 4.71 -18.63
N ASP A 205 19.72 3.96 -19.55
CA ASP A 205 19.06 3.46 -20.76
C ASP A 205 17.93 2.46 -20.45
N LYS A 206 18.17 1.60 -19.45
CA LYS A 206 17.21 0.58 -19.00
C LYS A 206 16.15 1.09 -18.02
N ILE A 207 16.06 2.40 -17.78
CA ILE A 207 15.02 2.96 -16.90
C ILE A 207 13.65 2.68 -17.52
N GLN A 208 12.82 1.96 -16.77
CA GLN A 208 11.47 1.66 -17.16
C GLN A 208 10.56 2.87 -16.90
N LYS A 209 9.73 3.20 -17.89
CA LYS A 209 8.87 4.40 -17.89
C LYS A 209 7.42 3.97 -17.71
N ASN A 210 6.96 3.87 -16.47
CA ASN A 210 5.56 3.54 -16.16
C ASN A 210 4.73 4.82 -16.06
N LEU A 211 4.46 5.42 -17.22
CA LEU A 211 3.76 6.70 -17.35
C LEU A 211 2.24 6.52 -17.33
N GLY A 212 1.49 7.49 -16.77
CA GLY A 212 0.03 7.52 -16.84
C GLY A 212 -0.67 6.35 -16.13
N TRP A 213 -1.22 5.39 -16.88
CA TRP A 213 -2.03 4.28 -16.37
C TRP A 213 -1.63 2.94 -17.01
N PRO A 214 -1.98 1.79 -16.41
CA PRO A 214 -1.63 0.47 -16.95
C PRO A 214 -2.43 0.18 -18.23
N ARG A 215 -1.86 0.50 -19.40
CA ARG A 215 -2.57 0.40 -20.69
C ARG A 215 -2.99 -1.03 -21.05
N GLU A 216 -2.24 -2.03 -20.64
CA GLU A 216 -2.61 -3.44 -20.85
C GLU A 216 -3.86 -3.82 -20.03
N LEU A 217 -3.97 -3.30 -18.81
CA LEU A 217 -5.09 -3.58 -17.92
C LEU A 217 -6.34 -2.75 -18.27
N PHE A 218 -6.15 -1.47 -18.63
CA PHE A 218 -7.25 -0.53 -18.89
C PHE A 218 -7.69 -0.54 -20.36
N GLY A 219 -6.88 -1.10 -21.26
CA GLY A 219 -7.18 -1.16 -22.68
C GLY A 219 -7.43 0.21 -23.30
N ASN A 220 -8.41 0.26 -24.21
CA ASN A 220 -8.83 1.47 -24.93
C ASN A 220 -10.00 2.21 -24.24
N PHE A 221 -10.44 1.76 -23.06
CA PHE A 221 -11.63 2.22 -22.34
C PHE A 221 -12.99 1.93 -23.00
N GLU A 222 -13.01 1.09 -24.03
CA GLU A 222 -14.23 0.59 -24.70
C GLU A 222 -14.50 -0.87 -24.31
N ASP A 223 -13.43 -1.66 -24.14
CA ASP A 223 -13.50 -3.04 -23.64
C ASP A 223 -13.15 -3.10 -22.14
N PHE A 224 -14.11 -3.56 -21.34
CA PHE A 224 -13.99 -3.69 -19.88
C PHE A 224 -13.61 -5.11 -19.43
N THR A 225 -13.51 -6.08 -20.35
CA THR A 225 -13.33 -7.50 -20.01
C THR A 225 -12.08 -7.76 -19.18
N THR A 226 -10.97 -7.08 -19.49
CA THR A 226 -9.68 -7.28 -18.82
C THR A 226 -9.70 -6.69 -17.40
N ILE A 227 -10.20 -5.46 -17.23
CA ILE A 227 -10.32 -4.83 -15.91
C ILE A 227 -11.40 -5.50 -15.05
N ASP A 228 -12.46 -6.04 -15.67
CA ASP A 228 -13.48 -6.82 -14.98
C ASP A 228 -12.91 -8.15 -14.50
N ALA A 229 -12.19 -8.87 -15.34
CA ALA A 229 -11.50 -10.11 -14.94
C ALA A 229 -10.49 -9.85 -13.82
N TYR A 230 -9.81 -8.71 -13.83
CA TYR A 230 -8.91 -8.30 -12.75
C TYR A 230 -9.61 -8.18 -11.39
N HIS A 231 -10.85 -7.66 -11.36
CA HIS A 231 -11.58 -7.43 -10.11
C HIS A 231 -12.59 -8.53 -9.74
N ARG A 232 -12.86 -9.47 -10.66
CA ARG A 232 -13.96 -10.44 -10.56
C ARG A 232 -13.95 -11.23 -9.26
N ASP A 233 -12.85 -11.91 -8.96
CA ASP A 233 -12.79 -12.86 -7.85
C ASP A 233 -12.81 -12.17 -6.48
N ASP A 234 -12.35 -10.93 -6.42
CA ASP A 234 -12.06 -10.22 -5.16
C ASP A 234 -13.11 -9.18 -4.80
N TYR A 235 -13.71 -8.51 -5.80
CA TYR A 235 -14.56 -7.34 -5.56
C TYR A 235 -16.00 -7.51 -6.02
N TYR A 236 -16.35 -8.40 -6.97
CA TYR A 236 -17.70 -8.43 -7.56
C TYR A 236 -18.83 -8.66 -6.56
N THR A 237 -18.54 -9.32 -5.43
CA THR A 237 -19.51 -9.51 -4.34
C THR A 237 -20.01 -8.18 -3.75
N ILE A 238 -19.31 -7.07 -4.01
CA ILE A 238 -19.75 -5.71 -3.65
C ILE A 238 -21.06 -5.33 -4.33
N LEU A 239 -21.31 -5.80 -5.56
CA LEU A 239 -22.53 -5.49 -6.31
C LEU A 239 -23.74 -6.14 -5.64
N ASP A 240 -23.61 -7.41 -5.27
CA ASP A 240 -24.65 -8.13 -4.53
C ASP A 240 -24.88 -7.50 -3.15
N ALA A 241 -23.81 -7.13 -2.44
CA ALA A 241 -23.92 -6.48 -1.14
C ALA A 241 -24.65 -5.12 -1.23
N TYR A 242 -24.29 -4.30 -2.23
CA TYR A 242 -24.92 -3.01 -2.50
C TYR A 242 -26.39 -3.16 -2.87
N ASN A 243 -26.72 -4.09 -3.77
CA ASN A 243 -28.09 -4.33 -4.21
C ASN A 243 -28.99 -4.88 -3.09
N ARG A 244 -28.42 -5.64 -2.15
CA ARG A 244 -29.16 -6.12 -0.96
C ARG A 244 -29.42 -5.00 0.05
N ASN A 245 -28.39 -4.22 0.38
CA ASN A 245 -28.51 -3.07 1.28
C ASN A 245 -27.36 -2.07 1.07
N LYS A 246 -27.66 -0.98 0.34
CA LYS A 246 -26.72 0.11 0.06
C LYS A 246 -26.27 0.91 1.30
N GLU A 247 -26.99 0.82 2.41
CA GLU A 247 -26.66 1.51 3.66
C GLU A 247 -25.72 0.69 4.55
N ASN A 248 -25.46 -0.58 4.20
CA ASN A 248 -24.54 -1.44 4.94
C ASN A 248 -23.07 -1.13 4.57
N PHE A 249 -22.62 0.04 5.01
CA PHE A 249 -21.25 0.53 4.81
C PHE A 249 -20.19 -0.46 5.30
N TYR A 250 -20.39 -1.09 6.46
CA TYR A 250 -19.43 -2.03 7.03
C TYR A 250 -19.24 -3.27 6.16
N ARG A 251 -20.32 -3.81 5.58
CA ARG A 251 -20.22 -4.94 4.66
C ARG A 251 -19.45 -4.57 3.40
N ILE A 252 -19.73 -3.41 2.82
CA ILE A 252 -19.02 -2.90 1.63
C ILE A 252 -17.54 -2.68 1.95
N MET A 253 -17.22 -2.04 3.07
CA MET A 253 -15.86 -1.80 3.52
C MET A 253 -15.09 -3.10 3.77
N MET A 254 -15.73 -4.12 4.34
CA MET A 254 -15.12 -5.44 4.54
C MET A 254 -14.75 -6.09 3.20
N ILE A 255 -15.61 -6.00 2.19
CA ILE A 255 -15.36 -6.52 0.84
C ILE A 255 -14.18 -5.77 0.21
N LEU A 256 -14.17 -4.44 0.26
CA LEU A 256 -13.09 -3.60 -0.27
C LEU A 256 -11.74 -3.94 0.37
N LYS A 257 -11.66 -4.00 1.70
CA LYS A 257 -10.44 -4.39 2.44
C LYS A 257 -9.96 -5.79 2.09
N THR A 258 -10.89 -6.74 2.02
CA THR A 258 -10.56 -8.13 1.67
C THR A 258 -10.07 -8.23 0.24
N GLY A 259 -10.70 -7.50 -0.68
CA GLY A 259 -10.33 -7.48 -2.09
C GLY A 259 -8.93 -6.89 -2.30
N LEU A 260 -8.63 -5.76 -1.64
CA LEU A 260 -7.29 -5.15 -1.67
C LEU A 260 -6.23 -6.14 -1.17
N ARG A 261 -6.44 -6.71 0.02
CA ARG A 261 -5.53 -7.70 0.61
C ARG A 261 -5.28 -8.87 -0.33
N ASN A 262 -6.34 -9.47 -0.87
CA ASN A 262 -6.21 -10.65 -1.71
C ASN A 262 -5.52 -10.32 -3.04
N ARG A 263 -5.93 -9.23 -3.70
CA ARG A 263 -5.46 -8.85 -5.05
C ARG A 263 -4.07 -8.22 -5.04
N GLU A 264 -3.87 -7.24 -4.18
CA GLU A 264 -2.71 -6.35 -4.23
C GLU A 264 -1.56 -6.79 -3.33
N GLU A 265 -1.83 -7.64 -2.33
CA GLU A 265 -0.82 -8.10 -1.36
C GLU A 265 -0.54 -9.60 -1.52
N ILE A 266 -1.55 -10.45 -1.28
CA ILE A 266 -1.34 -11.90 -1.16
C ILE A 266 -1.06 -12.55 -2.51
N ARG A 267 -1.88 -12.28 -3.55
CA ARG A 267 -1.73 -12.93 -4.85
C ARG A 267 -0.37 -12.62 -5.50
N LYS A 268 0.12 -11.39 -5.32
CA LYS A 268 1.44 -10.95 -5.84
C LYS A 268 2.62 -11.75 -5.28
N LEU A 269 2.48 -12.39 -4.11
CA LEU A 269 3.54 -13.26 -3.57
C LEU A 269 3.80 -14.49 -4.46
N SER A 270 2.78 -14.93 -5.20
CA SER A 270 2.85 -16.11 -6.09
C SER A 270 3.07 -15.76 -7.56
N GLU A 271 2.75 -14.52 -7.95
CA GLU A 271 2.90 -14.05 -9.33
C GLU A 271 4.37 -13.71 -9.65
N LYS A 272 4.75 -13.84 -10.92
CA LYS A 272 6.07 -13.35 -11.35
C LYS A 272 6.05 -11.82 -11.28
N PRO A 273 7.08 -11.17 -10.69
CA PRO A 273 7.17 -9.73 -10.68
C PRO A 273 7.10 -9.18 -12.11
N ASN A 274 6.08 -8.38 -12.40
CA ASN A 274 5.94 -7.67 -13.66
C ASN A 274 6.23 -6.19 -13.42
N ARG A 275 7.32 -5.69 -13.99
CA ARG A 275 7.71 -4.28 -13.83
C ARG A 275 6.75 -3.31 -14.52
N LEU A 276 5.90 -3.77 -15.44
CA LEU A 276 4.84 -2.97 -16.06
C LEU A 276 3.60 -2.82 -15.15
N ASN A 277 3.44 -3.70 -14.17
CA ASN A 277 2.40 -3.54 -13.17
C ASN A 277 2.80 -2.37 -12.27
N LYS A 278 1.95 -1.35 -12.24
CA LYS A 278 2.11 -0.25 -11.31
C LYS A 278 1.89 -0.77 -9.89
N SER A 279 2.79 -0.43 -8.98
CA SER A 279 2.66 -0.75 -7.55
C SER A 279 1.58 0.10 -6.84
N TRP A 280 1.00 1.08 -7.54
CA TRP A 280 0.13 2.12 -6.96
C TRP A 280 -1.06 2.50 -7.84
N ASP A 281 -2.02 3.17 -7.22
CA ASP A 281 -3.23 3.72 -7.83
C ASP A 281 -2.92 4.67 -9.01
N PRO A 282 -3.47 4.41 -10.21
CA PRO A 282 -3.42 5.32 -11.35
C PRO A 282 -3.93 6.75 -11.07
N ALA A 283 -4.71 6.97 -10.02
CA ALA A 283 -5.22 8.27 -9.58
C ALA A 283 -4.35 8.99 -8.52
N GLN A 284 -3.26 8.38 -8.02
CA GLN A 284 -2.33 9.03 -7.08
C GLN A 284 -1.27 9.88 -7.80
N LEU A 285 -0.79 10.93 -7.11
CA LEU A 285 0.18 11.88 -7.65
C LEU A 285 1.64 11.46 -7.35
N SER A 286 2.20 10.61 -8.22
CA SER A 286 3.65 10.37 -8.49
C SER A 286 4.51 9.59 -7.47
N PHE A 287 5.34 8.65 -7.98
CA PHE A 287 6.35 7.89 -7.21
C PHE A 287 7.52 7.36 -8.08
N TYR A 288 8.68 7.12 -7.46
CA TYR A 288 9.82 6.39 -8.06
C TYR A 288 10.05 5.06 -7.30
N GLU A 289 10.10 3.94 -8.02
CA GLU A 289 10.29 2.61 -7.43
C GLU A 289 11.71 2.08 -7.72
N LYS A 290 12.50 1.92 -6.65
CA LYS A 290 13.93 1.56 -6.73
C LYS A 290 14.15 0.12 -7.23
N ASP A 291 13.36 -0.84 -6.75
CA ASP A 291 13.55 -2.27 -7.03
C ASP A 291 13.12 -2.67 -8.46
N ALA A 292 12.23 -1.89 -9.05
CA ALA A 292 11.80 -2.05 -10.43
C ALA A 292 12.62 -1.20 -11.42
N HIS A 293 13.50 -0.30 -10.94
CA HIS A 293 14.14 0.76 -11.75
C HIS A 293 13.13 1.55 -12.58
N THR A 294 12.01 1.91 -11.97
CA THR A 294 10.86 2.48 -12.66
C THR A 294 10.65 3.94 -12.27
N LEU A 295 10.60 4.82 -13.28
CA LEU A 295 10.05 6.17 -13.14
C LEU A 295 8.52 6.10 -13.34
N SER A 296 7.76 6.52 -12.33
CA SER A 296 6.31 6.73 -12.47
C SER A 296 5.96 8.21 -12.35
N ARG A 297 5.31 8.74 -13.38
CA ARG A 297 4.74 10.07 -13.39
C ARG A 297 3.37 10.00 -14.03
N HIS A 298 2.38 10.56 -13.34
CA HIS A 298 1.02 10.73 -13.82
C HIS A 298 0.93 12.05 -14.58
#